data_AF-A0A382BQW3-F1
#
_entry.id   AF-A0A382BQW3-F1
#
_cell.length_a   1.000
_cell.length_b   1.000
_cell.length_c   1.000
_cell.angle_alpha   90.00
_cell.angle_beta   90.00
_cell.angle_gamma   90.00
#
_symmetry.space_group_name_H-M   'P 1'
#
loop_
_entity.id
_entity.type
_entity.pdbx_description
1 polymer ?
#
loop_
_entity_poly.entity_id
_entity_poly.type
_entity_poly.pdbx_seq_one_letter_code
_entity_poly.pdbx_strand_id
1 'polypeptide(L)'
;VDLTEKFLPSEKLLKKYENITLDNRGDSILVLTNLRIFVGNKFNLWDIPCKNIDYLERGFVPRFSPWWQLLFIPLSLIFIGNLVFFALFMLLSIARQYIKVDALTIGTSA
;
A
#
# COMPACT_ATOMS: atom_id res chain seq x y z
N VAL A 1 18.18 -8.24 -4.85
CA VAL A 1 17.73 -9.24 -5.85
C VAL A 1 17.91 -8.58 -7.21
N ASP A 2 18.70 -9.18 -8.09
CA ASP A 2 18.76 -8.70 -9.47
C ASP A 2 17.54 -9.22 -10.21
N LEU A 3 16.62 -8.33 -10.57
CA LEU A 3 15.36 -8.69 -11.22
C LEU A 3 15.54 -8.95 -12.72
N THR A 4 16.67 -8.52 -13.28
CA THR A 4 16.98 -8.70 -14.71
C THR A 4 17.23 -10.16 -15.08
N GLU A 5 17.68 -11.00 -14.14
CA GLU A 5 17.88 -12.44 -14.36
C GLU A 5 16.56 -13.20 -14.56
N LYS A 6 15.42 -12.64 -14.14
CA LYS A 6 14.09 -13.26 -14.29
C LYS A 6 13.36 -12.87 -15.58
N PHE A 7 14.01 -12.09 -16.43
CA PHE A 7 13.39 -11.59 -17.64
C PHE A 7 13.27 -12.68 -18.70
N LEU A 8 12.15 -12.67 -19.41
CA LEU A 8 11.99 -13.49 -20.60
C LEU A 8 12.91 -12.96 -21.72
N PRO A 9 13.33 -13.78 -22.69
CA PRO A 9 14.25 -13.37 -23.76
C PRO A 9 13.76 -12.17 -24.59
N SER A 10 12.44 -11.97 -24.68
CA SER A 10 11.79 -10.86 -25.38
C SER A 10 11.40 -9.68 -24.48
N GLU A 11 11.71 -9.76 -23.19
CA GLU A 11 11.28 -8.79 -22.20
C GLU A 11 12.26 -7.61 -22.13
N LYS A 12 11.74 -6.41 -22.34
CA LYS A 12 12.51 -5.17 -22.34
C LYS A 12 12.18 -4.37 -21.10
N LEU A 13 13.21 -3.96 -20.38
CA LEU A 13 13.10 -3.00 -19.29
C LEU A 13 12.60 -1.66 -19.85
N LEU A 14 11.46 -1.18 -19.37
CA LEU A 14 10.95 0.13 -19.73
C LEU A 14 11.38 1.17 -18.70
N LYS A 15 11.09 0.90 -17.41
CA LYS A 15 11.42 1.79 -16.30
C LYS A 15 11.68 1.00 -15.02
N LYS A 16 12.51 1.57 -14.15
CA LYS A 16 12.77 1.09 -12.81
C LYS A 16 12.54 2.23 -11.83
N TYR A 17 11.81 1.95 -10.76
CA TYR A 17 11.55 2.85 -9.65
C TYR A 17 12.07 2.20 -8.38
N GLU A 18 12.95 2.90 -7.68
CA GLU A 18 13.57 2.45 -6.44
C GLU A 18 12.99 3.23 -5.25
N ASN A 19 13.16 2.70 -4.04
CA ASN A 19 12.66 3.30 -2.80
C ASN A 19 11.15 3.57 -2.78
N ILE A 20 10.38 2.73 -3.46
CA ILE A 20 8.92 2.78 -3.36
C ILE A 20 8.47 2.13 -2.04
N THR A 21 7.30 2.56 -1.55
CA THR A 21 6.66 1.94 -0.39
C THR A 21 5.62 0.94 -0.89
N LEU A 22 5.78 -0.32 -0.56
CA LEU A 22 4.84 -1.39 -0.89
C LEU A 22 4.26 -1.95 0.42
N ASP A 23 2.93 -1.89 0.56
CA ASP A 23 2.22 -2.34 1.77
C ASP A 23 2.84 -1.78 3.07
N ASN A 24 3.04 -0.46 3.11
CA ASN A 24 3.69 0.28 4.21
C ASN A 24 5.14 -0.14 4.52
N ARG A 25 5.77 -0.98 3.69
CA ARG A 25 7.20 -1.31 3.80
C ARG A 25 7.98 -0.50 2.77
N GLY A 26 8.92 0.30 3.23
CA GLY A 26 9.88 1.00 2.37
C GLY A 26 10.88 0.03 1.73
N ASP A 27 11.87 0.57 1.03
CA ASP A 27 12.96 -0.21 0.40
C ASP A 27 12.43 -1.26 -0.61
N SER A 28 11.36 -0.91 -1.32
CA SER A 28 10.78 -1.72 -2.38
C SER A 28 11.16 -1.16 -3.76
N ILE A 29 11.11 -2.03 -4.77
CA ILE A 29 11.45 -1.73 -6.15
C ILE A 29 10.25 -2.08 -7.02
N LEU A 30 9.91 -1.18 -7.94
CA LEU A 30 8.97 -1.44 -9.03
C LEU A 30 9.71 -1.42 -10.35
N VAL A 31 9.59 -2.50 -11.11
CA VAL A 31 10.21 -2.64 -12.43
C VAL A 31 9.09 -2.85 -13.45
N LEU A 32 9.03 -1.93 -14.40
CA LEU A 32 8.10 -1.98 -15.51
C LEU A 32 8.82 -2.58 -16.72
N THR A 33 8.29 -3.67 -17.26
CA THR A 33 8.70 -4.22 -18.54
C THR A 33 7.58 -4.05 -19.58
N ASN A 34 7.86 -4.40 -20.83
CA ASN A 34 6.85 -4.43 -21.89
C ASN A 34 5.76 -5.51 -21.68
N LEU A 35 5.98 -6.49 -20.81
CA LEU A 35 5.07 -7.62 -20.62
C LEU A 35 4.53 -7.77 -19.19
N ARG A 36 5.30 -7.34 -18.19
CA ARG A 36 5.02 -7.56 -16.78
C ARG A 36 5.40 -6.34 -15.93
N ILE A 37 4.76 -6.25 -14.78
CA ILE A 37 5.15 -5.36 -13.70
C ILE A 37 5.70 -6.22 -12.58
N PHE A 38 6.96 -6.01 -12.23
CA PHE A 38 7.54 -6.62 -11.05
C PHE A 38 7.48 -5.62 -9.91
N VAL A 39 6.96 -6.05 -8.77
CA VAL A 39 6.96 -5.23 -7.57
C VAL A 39 7.44 -6.07 -6.41
N GLY A 40 8.46 -5.62 -5.70
CA GLY A 40 9.01 -6.44 -4.64
C GLY A 40 9.98 -5.71 -3.73
N ASN A 41 10.25 -6.33 -2.60
CA ASN A 41 11.26 -5.93 -1.63
C ASN A 41 12.19 -7.11 -1.32
N LYS A 42 13.00 -6.99 -0.28
CA LYS A 42 13.91 -8.06 0.16
C LYS A 42 13.20 -9.36 0.56
N PHE A 43 11.91 -9.32 0.87
CA PHE A 43 11.14 -10.46 1.39
C PHE A 43 10.20 -11.07 0.36
N ASN A 44 9.50 -10.22 -0.39
CA ASN A 44 8.45 -10.64 -1.33
C ASN A 44 8.71 -10.06 -2.71
N LEU A 45 8.43 -10.85 -3.75
CA LEU A 45 8.41 -10.42 -5.14
C LEU A 45 7.08 -10.83 -5.76
N TRP A 46 6.39 -9.86 -6.33
CA TRP A 46 5.17 -10.05 -7.11
C TRP A 46 5.48 -9.79 -8.57
N ASP A 47 5.14 -10.76 -9.42
CA ASP A 47 5.19 -10.66 -10.88
C ASP A 47 3.76 -10.58 -11.42
N ILE A 48 3.39 -9.41 -11.94
CA ILE A 48 2.05 -9.13 -12.44
C ILE A 48 2.10 -9.05 -13.97
N PRO A 49 1.52 -10.01 -14.71
CA PRO A 49 1.40 -9.90 -16.16
C PRO A 49 0.55 -8.70 -16.55
N CYS A 50 1.04 -7.84 -17.44
CA CYS A 50 0.27 -6.66 -17.89
C CYS A 50 -1.07 -7.04 -18.54
N LYS A 51 -1.15 -8.23 -19.15
CA LYS A 51 -2.38 -8.78 -19.73
C LYS A 51 -3.48 -9.10 -18.70
N ASN A 52 -3.13 -9.27 -17.43
CA ASN A 52 -4.06 -9.57 -16.35
C ASN A 52 -4.47 -8.32 -15.56
N ILE A 53 -4.00 -7.13 -15.97
CA ILE A 53 -4.36 -5.88 -15.31
C ILE A 53 -5.69 -5.41 -15.88
N ASP A 54 -6.73 -5.44 -15.06
CA ASP A 54 -8.06 -4.97 -15.42
C ASP A 54 -8.13 -3.44 -15.36
N TYR A 55 -7.53 -2.85 -14.32
CA TYR A 55 -7.52 -1.41 -14.13
C TYR A 55 -6.31 -0.92 -13.34
N LEU A 56 -5.98 0.36 -13.57
CA LEU A 56 -4.98 1.13 -12.83
C LEU A 56 -5.67 2.39 -12.32
N GLU A 57 -5.70 2.57 -11.00
CA GLU A 57 -6.32 3.73 -10.38
C GLU A 57 -5.32 4.47 -9.51
N ARG A 58 -5.23 5.79 -9.68
CA ARG A 58 -4.53 6.67 -8.75
C ARG A 58 -5.55 7.24 -7.78
N GLY A 59 -5.38 6.95 -6.49
CA GLY A 59 -6.33 7.34 -5.47
C GLY A 59 -5.67 7.63 -4.14
N PHE A 60 -6.51 8.00 -3.17
CA PHE A 60 -6.09 8.26 -1.80
C PHE A 60 -6.47 7.09 -0.92
N VAL A 61 -5.49 6.40 -0.36
CA VAL A 61 -5.72 5.33 0.61
C VAL A 61 -5.53 5.86 2.03
N PRO A 62 -6.36 5.43 3.01
CA PRO A 62 -6.13 5.74 4.41
C PRO A 62 -4.75 5.27 4.84
N ARG A 63 -3.95 6.15 5.46
CA ARG A 63 -2.61 5.81 5.94
C ARG A 63 -2.64 4.74 7.03
N PHE A 64 -3.68 4.78 7.87
CA PHE A 64 -3.84 3.89 8.99
C PHE A 64 -4.78 2.72 8.66
N SER A 65 -4.36 1.54 9.09
CA SER A 65 -5.10 0.29 8.94
C SER A 65 -6.51 0.39 9.55
N PRO A 66 -7.53 -0.33 9.03
CA PRO A 66 -8.84 -0.44 9.69
C PRO A 66 -8.77 -0.86 11.16
N TRP A 67 -7.77 -1.66 11.54
CA TRP A 67 -7.50 -2.06 12.93
C TRP A 67 -7.29 -0.88 13.89
N TRP A 68 -6.89 0.28 13.37
CA TRP A 68 -6.78 1.52 14.13
C TRP A 68 -8.10 1.91 14.81
N GLN A 69 -9.22 1.77 14.11
CA GLN A 69 -10.54 2.11 14.67
C GLN A 69 -10.98 1.10 15.73
N LEU A 70 -10.63 -0.18 15.55
CA LEU A 70 -10.91 -1.22 16.54
C LEU A 70 -10.15 -1.00 17.86
N LEU A 71 -9.03 -0.28 17.84
CA LEU A 71 -8.30 0.11 19.05
C LEU A 71 -8.93 1.35 19.72
N PHE A 72 -9.15 2.41 18.95
CA PHE A 72 -9.49 3.72 19.53
C PHE A 72 -10.97 3.89 19.88
N ILE A 73 -11.87 3.17 19.23
CA ILE A 73 -13.31 3.22 19.57
C ILE A 73 -13.58 2.61 20.96
N PRO A 74 -13.08 1.39 21.30
CA PRO A 74 -13.27 0.87 22.66
C PRO A 74 -12.57 1.73 23.71
N LEU A 75 -11.38 2.25 23.42
CA LEU A 75 -10.67 3.16 24.33
C LEU A 75 -11.48 4.42 24.59
N SER A 76 -12.09 5.04 23.58
CA SER A 76 -12.94 6.21 23.83
C SER A 76 -14.10 5.86 24.76
N LEU A 77 -14.77 4.72 24.54
CA LEU A 77 -15.87 4.27 25.42
C LEU A 77 -15.45 4.00 26.86
N ILE A 78 -14.29 3.38 27.09
CA ILE A 78 -13.74 3.14 28.44
C ILE A 78 -13.53 4.46 29.18
N PHE A 79 -13.05 5.49 28.48
CA PHE A 79 -12.75 6.80 29.06
C PHE A 79 -13.90 7.81 28.99
N ILE A 80 -15.15 7.37 28.75
CA ILE A 80 -16.30 8.28 28.60
C ILE A 80 -16.53 9.22 29.80
N GLY A 81 -16.13 8.80 31.01
CA GLY A 81 -16.20 9.62 32.22
C GLY A 81 -15.09 10.68 32.34
N ASN A 82 -14.04 10.61 31.51
CA ASN A 82 -12.98 11.62 31.44
C ASN A 82 -12.97 12.28 30.06
N LEU A 83 -13.53 13.49 30.00
CA LEU A 83 -13.77 14.22 28.76
C LEU A 83 -12.50 14.45 27.92
N VAL A 84 -11.35 14.66 28.56
CA VAL A 84 -10.08 14.89 27.87
C VAL A 84 -9.63 13.63 27.13
N PHE A 85 -9.60 12.49 27.82
CA PHE A 85 -9.20 11.22 27.21
C PHE A 85 -10.22 10.72 26.19
N PHE A 86 -11.52 10.87 26.46
CA PHE A 86 -12.58 10.58 25.51
C PHE A 86 -12.37 11.33 24.20
N ALA A 87 -12.21 12.65 24.27
CA ALA A 87 -12.02 13.50 23.09
C ALA A 87 -10.73 13.15 22.34
N LEU A 88 -9.63 12.88 23.05
CA LEU A 88 -8.37 12.46 22.43
C LEU A 88 -8.52 11.18 21.62
N PHE A 89 -9.11 10.12 22.19
CA PHE A 89 -9.27 8.85 21.48
C PHE A 89 -10.29 8.93 20.34
N MET A 90 -11.34 9.74 20.48
CA MET A 90 -12.26 10.04 19.38
C MET A 90 -11.56 10.75 18.22
N LEU A 91 -10.74 11.77 18.50
CA LEU A 91 -9.96 12.46 17.47
C LEU A 91 -8.98 11.52 16.77
N LEU A 92 -8.28 10.67 17.53
CA LEU A 92 -7.38 9.65 16.97
C LEU A 92 -8.13 8.66 16.08
N SER A 93 -9.32 8.21 16.48
CA SER A 93 -10.15 7.32 15.65
C SER A 93 -10.54 7.96 14.32
N ILE A 94 -10.96 9.24 14.36
CA ILE A 94 -11.39 10.00 13.18
C ILE A 94 -10.21 10.33 12.26
N ALA A 95 -9.01 10.56 12.81
CA ALA A 95 -7.81 10.93 12.06
C ALA A 95 -7.48 9.95 10.91
N ARG A 96 -7.85 8.67 11.05
CA ARG A 96 -7.73 7.66 9.96
C ARG A 96 -8.38 8.10 8.64
N GLN A 97 -9.54 8.75 8.72
CA GLN A 97 -10.31 9.14 7.53
C GLN A 97 -9.68 10.34 6.79
N TYR A 98 -8.92 11.17 7.52
CA TYR A 98 -8.36 12.41 7.00
C TYR A 98 -6.89 12.27 6.58
N ILE A 99 -6.14 11.40 7.25
CA ILE A 99 -4.72 11.16 6.92
C ILE A 99 -4.67 10.11 5.81
N LYS A 100 -4.64 10.58 4.57
CA LYS A 100 -4.53 9.75 3.37
C LYS A 100 -3.19 9.95 2.69
N VAL A 101 -2.80 8.96 1.90
CA VAL A 101 -1.57 8.98 1.08
C VAL A 101 -1.95 8.71 -0.36
N ASP A 102 -1.28 9.38 -1.30
CA ASP A 102 -1.34 9.05 -2.71
C ASP A 102 -0.88 7.60 -2.92
N ALA A 103 -1.71 6.81 -3.58
CA ALA A 103 -1.40 5.43 -3.92
C ALA A 103 -1.84 5.10 -5.35
N LEU A 104 -1.10 4.19 -5.98
CA LEU A 104 -1.47 3.54 -7.22
C LEU A 104 -2.00 2.15 -6.88
N THR A 105 -3.25 1.88 -7.28
CA THR A 105 -3.90 0.58 -7.12
C THR A 105 -3.90 -0.14 -8.46
N ILE A 106 -3.42 -1.39 -8.46
CA ILE A 106 -3.40 -2.26 -9.64
C ILE A 106 -4.43 -3.36 -9.38
N GLY A 107 -5.55 -3.32 -10.10
CA GLY A 107 -6.55 -4.38 -10.07
C GLY A 107 -6.19 -5.45 -11.08
N THR A 108 -6.09 -6.71 -10.63
CA THR A 108 -5.81 -7.85 -11.51
C THR A 108 -6.97 -8.82 -11.51
N SER A 109 -7.34 -9.32 -12.69
CA SER A 109 -8.24 -10.47 -12.79
C SER A 109 -7.51 -11.69 -12.21
N ALA A 110 -8.07 -12.29 -11.16
CA ALA A 110 -7.52 -13.49 -10.51
C ALA A 110 -7.34 -14.65 -11.51
#